data_AF-A0A9J5XFC4-F1
#
_entry.id   AF-A0A9J5XFC4-F1
#
_cell.length_a   1.000
_cell.length_b   1.000
_cell.length_c   1.000
_cell.angle_alpha   90.00
_cell.angle_beta   90.00
_cell.angle_gamma   90.00
#
_symmetry.space_group_name_H-M   'P 1'
#
loop_
_entity.id
_entity.type
_entity.pdbx_description
1 polymer ?
#
loop_
_entity_poly.entity_id
_entity_poly.type
_entity_poly.pdbx_seq_one_letter_code
_entity_poly.pdbx_strand_id
1 'polypeptide(L)'
;MSCPGSGSGSVNWICRSNLIQGFPVLTQDSVCGSDHCAFAPYWCKKLGKCDFFALVALPRGGVLNLHVDNEKQRVFLRGKVVADMEGSLLV
;
A
#
# COMPACT_ATOMS: atom_id res chain seq x y z
N MET A 1 7.76 -5.35 4.95
CA MET A 1 7.18 -5.38 3.58
C MET A 1 8.01 -6.31 2.73
N SER A 2 7.36 -7.16 1.92
CA SER A 2 8.07 -8.15 1.09
C SER A 2 7.59 -8.02 -0.35
N CYS A 3 8.53 -7.90 -1.30
CA CYS A 3 8.21 -7.88 -2.71
C CYS A 3 8.14 -9.34 -3.21
N PRO A 4 6.97 -9.87 -3.63
CA PRO A 4 6.92 -11.13 -4.36
C PRO A 4 7.47 -10.86 -5.76
N GLY A 5 8.53 -11.58 -6.11
CA GLY A 5 9.09 -11.54 -7.45
C GLY A 5 8.07 -12.01 -8.49
N SER A 6 8.15 -11.43 -9.68
CA SER A 6 7.62 -11.85 -10.99
C SER A 6 6.93 -13.23 -11.06
N GLY A 7 5.78 -13.39 -10.41
CA GLY A 7 4.87 -14.51 -10.59
C GLY A 7 3.72 -14.06 -11.49
N SER A 8 3.18 -14.93 -12.34
CA SER A 8 2.08 -14.63 -13.27
C SER A 8 0.72 -14.37 -12.59
N GLY A 9 0.73 -13.89 -11.33
CA GLY A 9 -0.43 -13.42 -10.60
C GLY A 9 -0.45 -11.90 -10.63
N SER A 10 -1.63 -11.29 -10.73
CA SER A 10 -1.88 -9.85 -10.83
C SER A 10 -1.42 -8.99 -9.62
N VAL A 11 -0.65 -9.55 -8.68
CA VAL A 11 -0.18 -8.89 -7.45
C VAL A 11 1.35 -8.90 -7.41
N ASN A 12 1.95 -7.71 -7.50
CA ASN A 12 3.41 -7.52 -7.58
C ASN A 12 4.04 -7.11 -6.24
N TRP A 13 3.22 -6.90 -5.20
CA TRP A 13 3.67 -6.42 -3.89
C TRP A 13 2.75 -6.96 -2.78
N ILE A 14 3.32 -7.57 -1.73
CA ILE A 14 2.58 -7.97 -0.53
C ILE A 14 3.04 -7.15 0.67
N CYS A 15 2.11 -6.38 1.23
CA CYS A 15 2.27 -5.73 2.52
C CYS A 15 1.72 -6.64 3.61
N ARG A 16 2.64 -7.35 4.28
CA ARG A 16 2.39 -7.86 5.63
C ARG A 16 2.84 -6.81 6.62
N SER A 17 1.88 -6.23 7.33
CA SER A 17 2.17 -5.44 8.53
C SER A 17 2.52 -6.40 9.67
N ASN A 18 3.78 -6.83 9.72
CA ASN A 18 4.38 -7.46 10.90
C ASN A 18 5.47 -6.53 11.44
N LEU A 19 5.16 -5.24 11.55
CA LEU A 19 6.06 -4.31 12.22
C LEU A 19 6.07 -4.63 13.72
N ILE A 20 7.10 -5.38 14.09
CA ILE A 20 7.81 -5.39 15.38
C ILE A 20 7.10 -6.16 16.50
N GLN A 21 7.64 -7.33 16.83
CA GLN A 21 7.48 -7.94 18.15
C GLN A 21 8.08 -6.97 19.19
N GLY A 22 7.27 -6.10 19.81
CA GLY A 22 7.76 -5.33 20.97
C GLY A 22 7.13 -3.96 21.25
N PHE A 23 6.25 -3.42 20.41
CA PHE A 23 5.52 -2.19 20.73
C PHE A 23 4.04 -2.47 20.99
N PRO A 24 3.40 -1.78 21.97
CA PRO A 24 1.96 -1.90 22.16
C PRO A 24 1.28 -1.56 20.84
N VAL A 25 0.29 -2.38 20.48
CA VAL A 25 -0.58 -2.26 19.31
C VAL A 25 -1.31 -0.91 19.35
N LEU A 26 -0.62 0.17 18.98
CA LEU A 26 -1.24 1.20 18.17
C LEU A 26 -1.89 0.44 17.03
N THR A 27 -3.22 0.50 16.97
CA THR A 27 -4.05 -0.24 16.02
C THR A 27 -3.46 -0.03 14.65
N GLN A 28 -2.65 -1.00 14.18
CA GLN A 28 -1.85 -0.84 12.98
C GLN A 28 -2.81 -0.46 11.86
N ASP A 29 -2.56 0.69 11.25
CA ASP A 29 -3.42 1.21 10.21
C ASP A 29 -3.62 0.11 9.17
N SER A 30 -4.88 -0.27 8.96
CA SER A 30 -5.22 -1.38 8.07
C SER A 30 -4.65 -1.18 6.66
N VAL A 31 -4.28 0.06 6.31
CA VAL A 31 -3.53 0.46 5.12
C VAL A 31 -2.65 1.67 5.47
N CYS A 32 -1.34 1.47 5.71
CA CYS A 32 -0.39 2.60 5.85
C CYS A 32 0.01 3.11 4.45
N GLY A 33 -0.62 4.19 3.97
CA GLY A 33 -0.34 4.75 2.65
C GLY A 33 1.07 5.35 2.51
N SER A 34 1.63 5.89 3.60
CA SER A 34 2.94 6.54 3.62
C SER A 34 4.10 5.58 3.34
N ASP A 35 4.05 4.36 3.90
CA ASP A 35 5.06 3.34 3.62
C ASP A 35 5.10 3.01 2.12
N HIS A 36 3.94 2.88 1.48
CA HIS A 36 3.89 2.57 0.06
C HIS A 36 4.47 3.71 -0.79
N CYS A 37 4.27 4.98 -0.41
CA CYS A 37 4.92 6.12 -1.07
C CYS A 37 6.45 6.07 -0.96
N ALA A 38 6.99 5.64 0.18
CA ALA A 38 8.44 5.57 0.39
C ALA A 38 9.09 4.40 -0.36
N PHE A 39 8.44 3.23 -0.37
CA PHE A 39 9.01 2.02 -0.98
C PHE A 39 8.75 1.91 -2.49
N ALA A 40 7.73 2.55 -3.04
CA ALA A 40 7.40 2.42 -4.47
C ALA A 40 8.53 2.92 -5.38
N PRO A 41 9.16 4.08 -5.14
CA PRO A 41 10.30 4.55 -5.94
C PRO A 41 11.52 3.62 -5.84
N TYR A 42 11.75 3.01 -4.67
CA TYR A 42 12.84 2.05 -4.47
C TYR A 42 12.65 0.81 -5.37
N TRP A 43 11.47 0.20 -5.34
CA TRP A 43 11.18 -0.97 -6.17
C TRP A 43 11.04 -0.61 -7.65
N CYS A 44 10.59 0.60 -7.97
CA CYS A 44 10.58 1.12 -9.34
C CYS A 44 11.97 1.10 -9.97
N LYS A 45 12.97 1.60 -9.24
CA LYS A 45 14.37 1.56 -9.69
C LYS A 45 14.91 0.14 -9.79
N LYS A 46 14.57 -0.73 -8.83
CA LYS A 46 15.11 -2.09 -8.73
C LYS A 46 14.50 -3.06 -9.75
N LEU A 47 13.22 -2.91 -10.09
CA LEU A 47 12.48 -3.81 -10.98
C LEU A 47 12.24 -3.21 -12.37
N GLY A 48 12.52 -1.92 -12.58
CA GLY A 48 12.25 -1.24 -13.84
C GLY A 48 10.76 -1.10 -14.17
N LYS A 49 9.89 -1.15 -13.16
CA LYS A 49 8.43 -1.07 -13.31
C LYS A 49 7.89 0.13 -12.55
N CYS A 50 6.97 0.89 -13.13
CA CYS A 50 6.35 2.04 -12.46
C CYS A 50 4.99 1.72 -11.84
N ASP A 51 4.33 0.66 -12.31
CA ASP A 51 3.00 0.24 -11.86
C ASP A 51 3.09 -0.98 -10.93
N PHE A 52 2.49 -0.86 -9.75
CA PHE A 52 2.49 -1.90 -8.74
C PHE A 52 1.09 -2.16 -8.20
N PHE A 53 0.80 -3.45 -8.00
CA PHE A 53 -0.37 -3.89 -7.26
C PHE A 53 0.08 -4.40 -5.89
N ALA A 54 -0.28 -3.65 -4.84
CA ALA A 54 0.00 -3.98 -3.45
C ALA A 54 -1.23 -4.63 -2.79
N LEU A 55 -1.06 -5.86 -2.33
CA LEU A 55 -2.02 -6.57 -1.50
C LEU A 55 -1.68 -6.36 -0.03
N VAL A 56 -2.65 -5.90 0.74
CA VAL A 56 -2.55 -5.80 2.19
C VAL A 56 -3.06 -7.08 2.82
N ALA A 57 -2.14 -7.88 3.36
CA ALA A 57 -2.40 -9.21 3.90
C ALA A 57 -2.84 -9.17 5.37
N LEU A 58 -3.91 -8.41 5.66
CA LEU A 58 -4.59 -8.35 6.96
C LEU A 58 -6.01 -8.94 6.84
N PRO A 59 -6.71 -9.27 7.95
CA PRO A 59 -8.08 -9.80 7.90
C PRO A 59 -9.08 -8.91 7.17
N ARG A 60 -8.93 -7.58 7.25
CA ARG A 60 -9.75 -6.62 6.48
C ARG A 60 -9.38 -6.55 5.01
N GLY A 61 -8.20 -7.05 4.65
CA GLY A 61 -7.69 -7.08 3.29
C GLY A 61 -7.57 -5.70 2.64
N GLY A 62 -7.17 -5.69 1.37
CA GLY A 62 -7.17 -4.49 0.55
C GLY A 62 -6.21 -4.63 -0.62
N VAL A 63 -6.60 -4.10 -1.77
CA VAL A 63 -5.72 -3.96 -2.93
C VAL A 63 -5.51 -2.49 -3.21
N LEU A 64 -4.25 -2.09 -3.28
CA LEU A 64 -3.81 -0.75 -3.66
C LEU A 64 -3.09 -0.86 -5.01
N ASN A 65 -3.39 0.07 -5.90
CA ASN A 65 -2.66 0.29 -7.12
C ASN A 65 -1.78 1.52 -6.95
N LEU A 66 -0.49 1.36 -7.20
CA LEU A 66 0.54 2.39 -7.08
C LEU A 66 1.13 2.68 -8.45
N HIS A 67 1.26 3.96 -8.78
CA HIS A 67 1.97 4.41 -9.97
C HIS A 67 3.06 5.40 -9.57
N VAL A 68 4.30 5.13 -9.99
CA VAL A 68 5.44 6.02 -9.77
C VAL A 68 5.64 6.88 -11.01
N ASP A 69 5.40 8.18 -10.88
CA ASP A 69 5.72 9.18 -11.88
C ASP A 69 7.12 9.74 -11.59
N ASN A 70 8.11 9.24 -12.33
CA ASN A 70 9.50 9.65 -12.19
C ASN A 70 9.76 11.07 -12.72
N GLU A 71 8.96 11.58 -13.65
CA GLU A 71 9.15 12.94 -14.17
C GLU A 71 8.74 13.97 -13.14
N LYS A 72 7.61 13.72 -12.45
CA LYS A 72 7.07 14.62 -11.43
C LYS A 72 7.52 14.28 -10.01
N GLN A 73 8.32 13.23 -9.84
CA GLN A 73 8.77 12.70 -8.54
C GLN A 73 7.58 12.45 -7.58
N ARG A 74 6.51 11.84 -8.10
CA ARG A 74 5.27 11.57 -7.35
C ARG A 74 4.89 10.11 -7.37
N VAL A 75 4.24 9.67 -6.30
CA VAL A 75 3.61 8.35 -6.22
C VAL A 75 2.10 8.54 -6.11
N PHE A 76 1.36 7.97 -7.05
CA PHE A 76 -0.09 7.95 -7.03
C PHE A 76 -0.57 6.66 -6.37
N LEU A 77 -1.44 6.79 -5.37
CA LEU A 77 -2.11 5.66 -4.73
C LEU A 77 -3.56 5.66 -5.16
N ARG A 78 -4.04 4.49 -5.58
CA ARG A 78 -5.42 4.25 -5.96
C ARG A 78 -5.93 3.04 -5.21
N GLY A 79 -7.12 3.14 -4.64
CA GLY A 79 -7.78 2.05 -3.93
C GLY A 79 -9.28 2.20 -4.03
N LYS A 80 -10.00 1.09 -3.90
CA LYS A 80 -11.46 1.13 -3.81
C LYS A 80 -11.83 1.58 -2.39
N VAL A 81 -12.64 2.64 -2.29
CA VAL A 81 -13.18 3.12 -1.02
C VAL A 81 -14.67 2.79 -0.98
N VAL A 82 -15.15 2.33 0.18
CA VAL A 82 -16.57 2.10 0.45
C VAL A 82 -16.90 2.94 1.68
N ALA A 83 -17.85 3.86 1.54
CA ALA A 83 -18.38 4.61 2.67
C ALA A 83 -19.29 3.68 3.47
N ASP A 84 -19.00 3.49 4.75
CA ASP A 84 -19.79 2.65 5.66
C ASP A 84 -20.83 3.48 6.43
N MET A 85 -20.44 4.69 6.86
CA MET A 85 -21.29 5.60 7.61
C MET A 85 -21.19 7.01 7.04
N GLU A 86 -22.33 7.69 6.96
CA GLU A 86 -22.46 9.11 6.66
C GLU A 86 -23.13 9.80 7.86
N GLY A 87 -22.67 11.00 8.22
CA GLY A 87 -23.21 11.75 9.35
C GLY A 87 -22.87 13.24 9.26
N SER A 88 -23.63 14.07 9.97
CA SER A 88 -23.44 15.52 10.03
C SER A 88 -22.88 15.94 11.38
N LEU A 89 -21.80 16.73 11.39
CA LEU A 89 -21.26 17.37 12.58
C LEU A 89 -21.77 18.81 12.68
N LEU A 90 -22.53 19.13 13.72
CA LEU A 90 -22.91 20.51 14.04
C LEU A 90 -21.80 21.15 14.88
N VAL A 91 -21.31 22.30 14.42
CA VAL A 91 -20.26 23.10 15.06
C VAL A 91 -20.88 24.37 15.63
#